data_AF-L8MYD3-F1
#
_entry.id   AF-L8MYD3-F1
#
_cell.length_a   1.000
_cell.length_b   1.000
_cell.length_c   1.000
_cell.angle_alpha   90.00
_cell.angle_beta   90.00
_cell.angle_gamma   90.00
#
_symmetry.space_group_name_H-M   'P 1'
#
loop_
_entity.id
_entity.type
_entity.pdbx_description
1 polymer ?
#
loop_
_entity_poly.entity_id
_entity_poly.type
_entity_poly.pdbx_seq_one_letter_code
_entity_poly.pdbx_strand_id
1 'polypeptide(L)' 'MGIRPHLSDYGVDLAVIPKVIDRFEKRGMVALGENRDITPQVVEQILTLCA' A
#
# COMPACT_ATOMS: atom_id res chain seq x y z
N MET A 1 6.82 20.10 10.48
CA MET A 1 7.19 18.95 9.63
C MET A 1 6.61 19.22 8.24
N GLY A 2 7.44 19.40 7.21
CA GLY A 2 7.01 19.82 5.85
C GLY A 2 6.75 18.67 4.88
N ILE A 3 6.30 17.52 5.40
CA ILE A 3 6.05 16.30 4.60
C ILE A 3 4.55 16.19 4.38
N ARG A 4 4.17 15.96 3.13
CA ARG A 4 2.78 15.79 2.73
C ARG A 4 2.34 14.34 2.99
N PRO A 5 1.18 14.09 3.63
CA PRO A 5 0.81 12.76 4.09
C PRO A 5 -0.01 11.94 3.07
N HIS A 6 -0.50 12.55 1.98
CA HIS A 6 -1.30 11.86 0.97
C HIS A 6 -0.47 11.42 -0.23
N LEU A 7 -0.91 10.37 -0.93
CA LEU A 7 -0.28 9.91 -2.18
C LEU A 7 -0.49 10.92 -3.31
N SER A 8 -1.69 11.50 -3.38
CA SER A 8 -2.06 12.53 -4.36
C SER A 8 -1.16 13.77 -4.31
N ASP A 9 -0.65 14.14 -3.12
CA ASP A 9 0.32 15.23 -2.97
C ASP A 9 1.61 15.01 -3.78
N TYR A 10 1.97 13.76 -4.08
CA TYR A 10 3.13 13.38 -4.89
C TYR A 10 2.76 12.98 -6.32
N GLY A 11 1.51 13.20 -6.73
CA GLY A 11 1.02 12.81 -8.06
C GLY A 11 0.87 11.28 -8.23
N VAL A 12 0.69 10.56 -7.13
CA VAL A 12 0.50 9.10 -7.14
C VAL A 12 -1.00 8.82 -7.05
N ASP A 13 -1.54 8.25 -8.13
CA ASP A 13 -2.97 7.92 -8.27
C ASP A 13 -3.31 6.49 -7.80
N LEU A 14 -4.57 6.27 -7.45
CA LEU A 14 -5.13 4.96 -7.09
C LEU A 14 -4.87 3.88 -8.15
N ALA A 15 -4.76 4.24 -9.42
CA ALA A 15 -4.44 3.31 -10.51
C ALA A 15 -3.10 2.58 -10.34
N VAL A 16 -2.19 3.07 -9.49
CA VAL A 16 -0.92 2.39 -9.20
C VAL A 16 -1.05 1.24 -8.21
N ILE A 17 -2.09 1.23 -7.38
CA ILE A 17 -2.24 0.29 -6.25
C ILE A 17 -2.16 -1.17 -6.70
N PRO A 18 -2.84 -1.63 -7.77
CA PRO A 18 -2.77 -3.03 -8.21
C PRO A 18 -1.33 -3.47 -8.55
N LYS A 19 -0.51 -2.56 -9.09
CA LYS A 19 0.90 -2.82 -9.40
C LYS A 19 1.75 -2.97 -8.14
N VAL A 20 1.40 -2.27 -7.06
CA VAL A 20 2.06 -2.39 -5.75
C VAL A 20 1.69 -3.72 -5.10
N ILE A 21 0.40 -4.10 -5.14
CA ILE A 21 -0.09 -5.36 -4.59
C ILE A 21 0.55 -6.57 -5.29
N ASP A 22 0.58 -6.58 -6.63
CA ASP A 22 1.25 -7.64 -7.41
C ASP A 22 2.73 -7.83 -7.00
N ARG A 23 3.43 -6.74 -6.68
CA ARG A 23 4.82 -6.81 -6.21
C ARG A 23 4.94 -7.40 -4.82
N PHE A 24 3.98 -7.16 -3.93
CA PHE A 24 3.98 -7.77 -2.60
C PHE A 24 3.81 -9.28 -2.72
N GLU A 25 2.84 -9.73 -3.52
CA GLU A 25 2.59 -11.15 -3.76
C GLU A 25 3.80 -11.85 -4.37
N LYS A 26 4.38 -11.29 -5.44
CA LYS A 26 5.58 -11.86 -6.11
C LYS A 26 6.81 -11.94 -5.22
N ARG A 27 6.89 -11.09 -4.19
CA ARG A 27 8.00 -11.08 -3.23
C ARG A 27 7.71 -11.93 -1.98
N GLY A 28 6.55 -12.57 -1.91
CA GLY A 28 6.13 -13.32 -0.72
C GLY A 28 5.80 -12.44 0.49
N MET A 29 5.58 -11.14 0.28
CA MET A 29 5.17 -10.18 1.33
C MET A 29 3.66 -10.27 1.58
N VAL A 30 3.19 -11.45 1.97
CA VAL A 30 1.76 -11.79 2.08
C VAL A 30 1.22 -11.77 3.51
N ALA A 31 2.09 -11.59 4.50
CA ALA A 31 1.75 -11.64 5.93
C ALA A 31 2.70 -10.73 6.73
N LEU A 32 2.44 -9.42 6.68
CA LEU A 32 3.23 -8.37 7.29
C LEU A 32 2.73 -8.03 8.71
N GLY A 33 3.49 -7.19 9.41
CA GLY A 33 3.18 -6.78 10.79
C GLY A 33 3.63 -7.80 11.83
N GLU A 34 3.66 -7.37 13.09
CA GLU A 34 4.09 -8.20 14.23
C GLU A 34 3.21 -9.47 14.36
N ASN A 35 1.90 -9.31 14.18
CA ASN A 35 0.93 -10.40 14.25
C ASN A 35 0.76 -11.17 12.92
N ARG A 36 1.46 -10.76 11.85
CA ARG A 36 1.41 -11.39 10.51
C ARG A 36 0.02 -11.42 9.87
N ASP A 37 -0.87 -10.53 10.26
CA ASP A 37 -2.25 -10.41 9.78
C ASP A 37 -2.41 -9.40 8.63
N ILE A 38 -1.37 -8.66 8.29
CA ILE A 38 -1.42 -7.66 7.23
C ILE A 38 -1.16 -8.34 5.88
N THR A 39 -2.25 -8.71 5.21
CA THR A 39 -2.26 -9.34 3.89
C THR A 39 -2.19 -8.30 2.75
N PRO A 40 -1.93 -8.71 1.49
CA PRO A 40 -1.94 -7.78 0.36
C PRO A 40 -3.29 -7.05 0.21
N GLN A 41 -4.39 -7.70 0.57
CA GLN A 41 -5.72 -7.07 0.59
C GLN A 41 -5.83 -5.96 1.65
N VAL A 42 -5.25 -6.15 2.83
CA VAL A 42 -5.19 -5.10 3.86
C VAL A 42 -4.31 -3.94 3.40
N VAL A 43 -3.18 -4.22 2.74
CA VAL A 43 -2.31 -3.19 2.15
C VAL A 43 -3.06 -2.36 1.10
N GLU A 44 -3.88 -3.00 0.25
CA GLU A 44 -4.72 -2.30 -0.72
C GLU A 44 -5.68 -1.32 -0.04
N GLN A 45 -6.34 -1.74 1.03
CA GLN A 45 -7.23 -0.87 1.81
C GLN A 45 -6.47 0.32 2.41
N ILE A 46 -5.30 0.09 2.99
CA ILE A 46 -4.46 1.16 3.56
C ILE A 46 -4.05 2.16 2.48
N LEU A 47 -3.55 1.69 1.33
CA LEU A 47 -3.14 2.57 0.24
C LEU A 47 -4.31 3.38 -0.34
N THR A 48 -5.51 2.79 -0.38
CA THR A 48 -6.72 3.48 -0.81
C THR A 48 -7.12 4.60 0.15
N LEU A 49 -6.95 4.40 1.47
CA LEU A 49 -7.22 5.43 2.49
C LEU A 49 -6.18 6.57 2.47
N CYS A 50 -4.97 6.30 1.98
CA CYS A 50 -3.89 7.29 1.86
C CYS A 50 -3.94 8.11 0.56
N ALA A 51 -4.84 7.78 -0.37
CA ALA A 51 -4.95 8.45 -1.66
C ALA A 51 -5.25 9.94 -1.52
#